data_AF-A0A1G0Z504-F1
#
_entry.id   AF-A0A1G0Z504-F1
#
_cell.length_a   1.000
_cell.length_b   1.000
_cell.length_c   1.000
_cell.angle_alpha   90.00
_cell.angle_beta   90.00
_cell.angle_gamma   90.00
#
_symmetry.space_group_name_H-M   'P 1'
#
loop_
_entity.id
_entity.type
_entity.pdbx_description
1 polymer ?
#
loop_
_entity_poly.entity_id
_entity_poly.type
_entity_poly.pdbx_seq_one_letter_code
_entity_poly.pdbx_strand_id
1 'polypeptide(L)'
;MRTLAKECFRKDWINRKSQSLHTGNTFLEKSLHAFELLGRLQEEGLDFVFKGGTSLLLRLPNPKRLSIDIDVLSQETPERLEKILGKCVSSPFTGYEEDKKRVHKQPPRRRHWNFHYDTIDPKSPKQYVILDVLDEKVLYSDVEEVDIKTSFIETNHDIRVSVPSIDNLLADKLTAFAPNTIGQKYDEEYPEKMVKHLFDIGELFNWADSIHTVMDVYERIAKTEIGYREKEKKIVFNECLDDTVETARIVSGLSIDQKFHSENSSLIRQGIDQLRGHLMGVGFSARDAAVAAAKSAYLATAIKNGRKRSFGDIRFDNAKVASLKGKTLNKFPELNKVLQASPEAFYYWQLADEISKEVSI
;
A
#
# COMPACT_ATOMS: atom_id res chain seq x y z
N MET A 1 -18.56 3.20 22.59
CA MET A 1 -19.90 3.14 21.94
C MET A 1 -19.70 2.49 20.58
N ARG A 2 -20.73 2.17 19.77
CA ARG A 2 -20.44 1.79 18.36
C ARG A 2 -20.15 3.06 17.56
N THR A 3 -19.04 3.05 16.86
CA THR A 3 -18.59 4.15 15.99
C THR A 3 -19.39 4.13 14.70
N LEU A 4 -19.40 2.98 14.01
CA LEU A 4 -20.16 2.77 12.79
C LEU A 4 -21.64 2.51 13.08
N ALA A 5 -22.49 2.86 12.12
CA ALA A 5 -23.92 2.58 12.16
C ALA A 5 -24.16 1.06 12.26
N LYS A 6 -25.12 0.66 13.10
CA LYS A 6 -25.42 -0.76 13.35
C LYS A 6 -25.84 -1.49 12.06
N GLU A 7 -26.46 -0.76 11.15
CA GLU A 7 -26.88 -1.16 9.81
C GLU A 7 -25.72 -1.73 8.99
N CYS A 8 -24.51 -1.17 9.14
CA CYS A 8 -23.32 -1.62 8.41
C CYS A 8 -23.00 -3.10 8.66
N PHE A 9 -23.31 -3.60 9.86
CA PHE A 9 -23.01 -4.97 10.29
C PHE A 9 -24.18 -5.93 10.09
N ARG A 10 -25.19 -5.57 9.28
CA ARG A 10 -26.30 -6.47 8.95
C ARG A 10 -25.98 -7.25 7.67
N LYS A 11 -26.43 -8.50 7.63
CA LYS A 11 -26.27 -9.39 6.46
C LYS A 11 -26.75 -8.74 5.15
N ASP A 12 -27.90 -8.07 5.18
CA ASP A 12 -28.45 -7.41 3.98
C ASP A 12 -27.65 -6.18 3.56
N TRP A 13 -27.00 -5.47 4.50
CA TRP A 13 -26.10 -4.38 4.15
C TRP A 13 -24.85 -4.91 3.45
N ILE A 14 -24.18 -5.89 4.06
CA ILE A 14 -22.98 -6.51 3.52
C ILE A 14 -23.26 -7.11 2.15
N ASN A 15 -24.35 -7.87 1.99
CA ASN A 15 -24.74 -8.44 0.69
C ASN A 15 -24.96 -7.38 -0.39
N ARG A 16 -25.68 -6.29 -0.09
CA ARG A 16 -25.93 -5.23 -1.07
C ARG A 16 -24.65 -4.49 -1.43
N LYS A 17 -23.85 -4.13 -0.43
CA LYS A 17 -22.61 -3.37 -0.65
C LYS A 17 -21.56 -4.22 -1.35
N SER A 18 -21.41 -5.49 -0.99
CA SER A 18 -20.47 -6.42 -1.64
C SER A 18 -20.80 -6.63 -3.11
N GLN A 19 -22.09 -6.76 -3.45
CA GLN A 19 -22.56 -6.81 -4.83
C GLN A 19 -22.24 -5.52 -5.58
N SER A 20 -22.54 -4.35 -5.00
CA SER A 20 -22.25 -3.05 -5.64
C SER A 20 -20.76 -2.81 -5.87
N LEU A 21 -19.92 -3.27 -4.94
CA LEU A 21 -18.46 -3.15 -5.00
C LEU A 21 -17.79 -4.31 -5.73
N HIS A 22 -18.56 -5.34 -6.14
CA HIS A 22 -18.07 -6.58 -6.73
C HIS A 22 -16.91 -7.18 -5.91
N THR A 23 -17.14 -7.36 -4.62
CA THR A 23 -16.16 -7.91 -3.67
C THR A 23 -16.77 -9.00 -2.79
N GLY A 24 -15.95 -9.75 -2.06
CA GLY A 24 -16.41 -10.83 -1.19
C GLY A 24 -17.03 -10.31 0.11
N ASN A 25 -18.13 -10.94 0.55
CA ASN A 25 -18.80 -10.61 1.82
C ASN A 25 -17.83 -10.62 3.01
N THR A 26 -17.00 -11.66 3.13
CA THR A 26 -16.05 -11.82 4.23
C THR A 26 -15.00 -10.70 4.27
N PHE A 27 -14.51 -10.25 3.10
CA PHE A 27 -13.54 -9.16 3.02
C PHE A 27 -14.16 -7.81 3.36
N LEU A 28 -15.38 -7.57 2.87
CA LEU A 28 -16.13 -6.35 3.20
C LEU A 28 -16.45 -6.28 4.70
N GLU A 29 -16.93 -7.39 5.28
CA GLU A 29 -17.18 -7.49 6.71
C GLU A 29 -15.92 -7.22 7.53
N LYS A 30 -14.79 -7.86 7.20
CA LYS A 30 -13.50 -7.58 7.85
C LYS A 30 -13.11 -6.10 7.76
N SER A 31 -13.30 -5.48 6.59
CA SER A 31 -13.00 -4.06 6.39
C SER A 31 -13.89 -3.17 7.27
N LEU A 32 -15.18 -3.48 7.40
CA LEU A 32 -16.10 -2.77 8.30
C LEU A 32 -15.66 -2.89 9.77
N HIS A 33 -15.25 -4.08 10.21
CA HIS A 33 -14.71 -4.26 11.55
C HIS A 33 -13.37 -3.53 11.73
N ALA A 34 -12.53 -3.45 10.71
CA ALA A 34 -11.29 -2.68 10.76
C ALA A 34 -11.58 -1.20 11.04
N PHE A 35 -12.55 -0.60 10.36
CA PHE A 35 -12.95 0.78 10.60
C PHE A 35 -13.68 1.00 11.93
N GLU A 36 -14.44 0.02 12.41
CA GLU A 36 -15.00 0.07 13.77
C GLU A 36 -13.90 0.05 14.83
N LEU A 37 -12.84 -0.74 14.65
CA LEU A 37 -11.69 -0.72 15.56
C LEU A 37 -10.98 0.63 15.51
N LEU A 38 -10.70 1.14 14.31
CA LEU A 38 -10.06 2.44 14.11
C LEU A 38 -10.82 3.58 14.82
N GLY A 39 -12.14 3.61 14.64
CA GLY A 39 -12.98 4.61 15.27
C GLY A 39 -12.99 4.53 16.80
N ARG A 40 -12.94 3.32 17.36
CA ARG A 40 -12.82 3.14 18.82
C ARG A 40 -11.47 3.56 19.36
N LEU A 41 -10.39 3.28 18.65
CA LEU A 41 -9.05 3.75 19.04
C LEU A 41 -9.05 5.28 19.16
N GLN A 42 -9.69 5.96 18.19
CA GLN A 42 -9.87 7.41 18.22
C GLN A 42 -10.74 7.87 19.40
N GLU A 43 -11.94 7.28 19.59
CA GLU A 43 -12.85 7.65 20.68
C GLU A 43 -12.24 7.44 22.07
N GLU A 44 -11.43 6.39 22.25
CA GLU A 44 -10.76 6.09 23.50
C GLU A 44 -9.49 6.93 23.75
N GLY A 45 -9.15 7.80 22.79
CA GLY A 45 -8.09 8.79 22.89
C GLY A 45 -6.70 8.19 22.76
N LEU A 46 -6.51 7.25 21.83
CA LEU A 46 -5.17 6.87 21.37
C LEU A 46 -4.59 8.00 20.52
N ASP A 47 -3.36 8.42 20.79
CA ASP A 47 -2.61 9.31 19.90
C ASP A 47 -1.92 8.47 18.81
N PHE A 48 -2.37 8.61 17.57
CA PHE A 48 -1.84 7.83 16.45
C PHE A 48 -1.98 8.52 15.08
N VAL A 49 -1.16 8.06 14.14
CA VAL A 49 -1.33 8.33 12.70
C VAL A 49 -1.69 7.04 11.98
N PHE A 50 -2.85 7.01 11.34
CA PHE A 50 -3.35 5.87 10.58
C PHE A 50 -2.73 5.82 9.18
N LYS A 51 -2.02 4.72 8.89
CA LYS A 51 -1.28 4.50 7.64
C LYS A 51 -1.66 3.17 6.99
N GLY A 52 -0.80 2.68 6.09
CA GLY A 52 -0.96 1.34 5.52
C GLY A 52 -2.05 1.25 4.46
N GLY A 53 -2.37 0.03 4.02
CA GLY A 53 -3.30 -0.20 2.91
C GLY A 53 -4.73 0.26 3.17
N THR A 54 -5.18 0.20 4.42
CA THR A 54 -6.57 0.54 4.78
C THR A 54 -6.79 2.05 4.81
N SER A 55 -5.76 2.85 5.10
CA SER A 55 -5.84 4.32 5.03
C SER A 55 -6.15 4.85 3.63
N LEU A 56 -5.76 4.11 2.56
CA LEU A 56 -6.03 4.49 1.18
C LEU A 56 -7.53 4.53 0.87
N LEU A 57 -8.35 3.75 1.59
CA LEU A 57 -9.81 3.77 1.44
C LEU A 57 -10.42 5.12 1.86
N LEU A 58 -9.75 5.88 2.72
CA LEU A 58 -10.15 7.24 3.15
C LEU A 58 -9.54 8.35 2.29
N ARG A 59 -8.45 8.06 1.56
CA ARG A 59 -7.68 9.06 0.80
C ARG A 59 -7.97 9.05 -0.70
N LEU A 60 -8.20 7.88 -1.28
CA LEU A 60 -8.47 7.78 -2.71
C LEU A 60 -9.94 8.11 -2.99
N PRO A 61 -10.26 8.95 -3.99
CA PRO A 61 -11.64 9.25 -4.34
C PRO A 61 -12.46 8.01 -4.73
N ASN A 62 -11.81 7.06 -5.41
CA ASN A 62 -12.40 5.80 -5.84
C ASN A 62 -11.40 4.67 -5.54
N PRO A 63 -11.32 4.18 -4.28
CA PRO A 63 -10.41 3.10 -3.95
C PRO A 63 -10.83 1.84 -4.71
N LYS A 64 -9.85 1.06 -5.17
CA LYS A 64 -10.09 -0.11 -6.05
C LYS A 64 -9.79 -1.45 -5.40
N ARG A 65 -9.29 -1.46 -4.16
CA ARG A 65 -9.13 -2.68 -3.36
C ARG A 65 -9.51 -2.44 -1.92
N LEU A 66 -10.03 -3.47 -1.27
CA LEU A 66 -10.18 -3.52 0.17
C LEU A 66 -8.86 -3.86 0.85
N SER A 67 -8.77 -3.48 2.12
CA SER A 67 -7.72 -3.83 3.06
C SER A 67 -8.38 -4.05 4.42
N ILE A 68 -7.84 -4.99 5.19
CA ILE A 68 -8.51 -5.58 6.36
C ILE A 68 -7.73 -5.40 7.67
N ASP A 69 -6.51 -4.86 7.59
CA ASP A 69 -5.63 -4.64 8.73
C ASP A 69 -5.62 -3.15 9.08
N ILE A 70 -5.39 -2.81 10.34
CA ILE A 70 -5.21 -1.43 10.80
C ILE A 70 -3.75 -1.22 11.14
N ASP A 71 -3.05 -0.39 10.36
CA ASP A 71 -1.67 0.00 10.60
C ASP A 71 -1.62 1.41 11.18
N VAL A 72 -1.04 1.58 12.38
CA VAL A 72 -0.91 2.89 13.02
C VAL A 72 0.52 3.15 13.50
N LEU A 73 0.95 4.41 13.42
CA LEU A 73 2.12 4.92 14.15
C LEU A 73 1.66 5.46 15.49
N SER A 74 2.27 5.04 16.59
CA SER A 74 1.96 5.59 17.92
C SER A 74 3.16 5.46 18.84
N GLN A 75 3.45 6.50 19.63
CA GLN A 75 4.53 6.51 20.62
C GLN A 75 4.01 6.36 22.06
N GLU A 76 2.78 5.86 22.19
CA GLU A 76 2.14 5.61 23.48
C GLU A 76 2.87 4.56 24.30
N THR A 77 2.86 4.72 25.63
CA THR A 77 3.52 3.72 26.50
C THR A 77 2.79 2.38 26.42
N PRO A 78 3.49 1.23 26.57
CA PRO A 78 2.85 -0.08 26.54
C PRO A 78 1.66 -0.20 27.51
N GLU A 79 1.77 0.38 28.71
CA GLU A 79 0.71 0.34 29.73
C GLU A 79 -0.52 1.15 29.31
N ARG A 80 -0.31 2.33 28.72
CA ARG A 80 -1.39 3.18 28.24
C ARG A 80 -2.08 2.55 27.03
N LEU A 81 -1.30 1.98 26.12
CA LEU A 81 -1.79 1.27 24.95
C LEU A 81 -2.69 0.09 25.38
N GLU A 82 -2.21 -0.82 26.24
CA GLU A 82 -3.02 -1.95 26.72
C GLU A 82 -4.31 -1.49 27.40
N LYS A 83 -4.27 -0.40 28.18
CA LYS A 83 -5.47 0.17 28.79
C LYS A 83 -6.48 0.64 27.76
N ILE A 84 -6.05 1.27 26.67
CA ILE A 84 -6.92 1.73 25.59
C ILE A 84 -7.48 0.53 24.81
N LEU A 85 -6.63 -0.43 24.43
CA LEU A 85 -7.05 -1.63 23.71
C LEU A 85 -8.11 -2.42 24.49
N GLY A 86 -7.94 -2.56 25.82
CA GLY A 86 -8.92 -3.20 26.69
C GLY A 86 -10.30 -2.55 26.67
N LYS A 87 -10.38 -1.22 26.50
CA LYS A 87 -11.67 -0.52 26.38
C LYS A 87 -12.32 -0.66 25.01
N CYS A 88 -11.51 -0.91 23.97
CA CYS A 88 -12.02 -1.18 22.62
C CYS A 88 -12.80 -2.51 22.57
N VAL A 89 -12.62 -3.39 23.57
CA VAL A 89 -13.34 -4.67 23.71
C VAL A 89 -14.78 -4.43 24.18
N SER A 90 -15.67 -4.26 23.21
CA SER A 90 -17.12 -4.33 23.40
C SER A 90 -17.78 -4.73 22.08
N SER A 91 -19.07 -5.11 22.08
CA SER A 91 -19.75 -5.54 20.84
C SER A 91 -19.51 -4.55 19.67
N PRO A 92 -18.96 -4.98 18.51
CA PRO A 92 -18.92 -6.38 18.05
C PRO A 92 -17.68 -7.20 18.45
N PHE A 93 -16.65 -6.59 19.05
CA PHE A 93 -15.45 -7.32 19.46
C PHE A 93 -15.71 -8.14 20.74
N THR A 94 -15.33 -9.41 20.69
CA THR A 94 -15.49 -10.38 21.78
C THR A 94 -14.24 -10.53 22.63
N GLY A 95 -13.10 -10.02 22.15
CA GLY A 95 -11.81 -10.11 22.82
C GLY A 95 -10.68 -9.69 21.89
N TYR A 96 -9.48 -9.60 22.44
CA TYR A 96 -8.26 -9.37 21.67
C TYR A 96 -7.10 -10.15 22.28
N GLU A 97 -6.12 -10.49 21.45
CA GLU A 97 -4.87 -11.12 21.88
C GLU A 97 -3.68 -10.50 21.16
N GLU A 98 -2.56 -10.37 21.84
CA GLU A 98 -1.30 -9.97 21.20
C GLU A 98 -0.66 -11.20 20.53
N ASP A 99 -0.31 -11.08 19.25
CA ASP A 99 0.48 -12.09 18.56
C ASP A 99 1.96 -11.98 18.98
N LYS A 100 2.29 -12.67 20.07
CA LYS A 100 3.63 -12.68 20.66
C LYS A 100 4.71 -13.28 19.74
N LYS A 101 4.33 -14.03 18.69
CA LYS A 101 5.29 -14.61 17.74
C LYS A 101 5.80 -13.56 16.74
N ARG A 102 5.00 -12.52 16.48
CA ARG A 102 5.32 -11.44 15.54
C ARG A 102 5.87 -10.18 16.21
N VAL A 103 6.19 -10.24 17.51
CA VAL A 103 6.74 -9.08 18.23
C VAL A 103 8.16 -8.80 17.78
N HIS A 104 8.33 -7.67 17.08
CA HIS A 104 9.63 -7.15 16.71
C HIS A 104 10.19 -6.34 17.88
N LYS A 105 11.05 -6.97 18.69
CA LYS A 105 11.67 -6.30 19.86
C LYS A 105 12.77 -5.30 19.46
N GLN A 106 13.34 -5.47 18.27
CA GLN A 106 14.30 -4.54 17.69
C GLN A 106 13.58 -3.42 16.92
N PRO A 107 14.15 -2.20 16.85
CA PRO A 107 13.59 -1.12 16.05
C PRO A 107 13.41 -1.50 14.56
N PRO A 108 12.31 -1.05 13.92
CA PRO A 108 11.21 -0.35 14.54
C PRO A 108 10.36 -1.34 15.36
N ARG A 109 10.04 -0.97 16.60
CA ARG A 109 9.28 -1.87 17.48
C ARG A 109 7.86 -1.96 16.93
N ARG A 110 7.47 -3.16 16.52
CA ARG A 110 6.12 -3.44 16.01
C ARG A 110 5.46 -4.50 16.87
N ARG A 111 4.22 -4.21 17.25
CA ARG A 111 3.35 -5.12 17.99
C ARG A 111 2.06 -5.35 17.21
N HIS A 112 1.53 -6.55 17.31
CA HIS A 112 0.40 -7.03 16.52
C HIS A 112 -0.67 -7.57 17.47
N TRP A 113 -1.93 -7.16 17.27
CA TRP A 113 -3.07 -7.69 18.02
C TRP A 113 -4.16 -8.19 17.08
N ASN A 114 -4.76 -9.32 17.44
CA ASN A 114 -5.93 -9.86 16.78
C ASN A 114 -7.17 -9.46 17.59
N PHE A 115 -8.05 -8.64 17.03
CA PHE A 115 -9.34 -8.29 17.62
C PHE A 115 -10.44 -9.20 17.08
N HIS A 116 -10.89 -10.14 17.91
CA HIS A 116 -11.87 -11.15 17.52
C HIS A 116 -13.28 -10.61 17.55
N TYR A 117 -14.09 -11.01 16.58
CA TYR A 117 -15.50 -10.67 16.50
C TYR A 117 -16.33 -11.86 15.98
N ASP A 118 -17.62 -11.85 16.33
CA ASP A 118 -18.57 -12.82 15.80
C ASP A 118 -19.05 -12.35 14.43
N THR A 119 -18.95 -13.24 13.43
CA THR A 119 -19.33 -12.89 12.06
C THR A 119 -20.85 -12.89 11.88
N ILE A 120 -21.33 -12.19 10.85
CA ILE A 120 -22.74 -12.18 10.45
C ILE A 120 -23.25 -13.53 9.97
N ASP A 121 -22.36 -14.44 9.58
CA ASP A 121 -22.69 -15.82 9.25
C ASP A 121 -22.34 -16.73 10.44
N PRO A 122 -23.33 -17.19 11.23
CA PRO A 122 -23.07 -18.01 12.41
C PRO A 122 -22.35 -19.35 12.12
N LYS A 123 -22.31 -19.78 10.84
CA LYS A 123 -21.60 -20.98 10.41
C LYS A 123 -20.12 -20.73 10.11
N SER A 124 -19.73 -19.47 9.92
CA SER A 124 -18.35 -19.11 9.66
C SER A 124 -17.53 -19.14 10.97
N PRO A 125 -16.26 -19.57 10.92
CA PRO A 125 -15.40 -19.53 12.09
C PRO A 125 -15.20 -18.08 12.55
N LYS A 126 -14.97 -17.89 13.85
CA LYS A 126 -14.62 -16.58 14.42
C LYS A 126 -13.52 -15.92 13.59
N GLN A 127 -13.71 -14.66 13.27
CA GLN A 127 -12.75 -13.86 12.52
C GLN A 127 -12.09 -12.84 13.44
N TYR A 128 -11.06 -12.19 12.93
CA TYR A 128 -10.38 -11.11 13.61
C TYR A 128 -9.95 -10.03 12.63
N VAL A 129 -9.78 -8.82 13.17
CA VAL A 129 -9.06 -7.69 12.55
C VAL A 129 -7.67 -7.67 13.15
N ILE A 130 -6.65 -7.43 12.33
CA ILE A 130 -5.28 -7.23 12.81
C ILE A 130 -5.06 -5.74 13.06
N LEU A 131 -4.54 -5.41 14.24
CA LEU A 131 -4.01 -4.09 14.58
C LEU A 131 -2.48 -4.16 14.68
N ASP A 132 -1.80 -3.44 13.81
CA ASP A 132 -0.36 -3.25 13.78
C ASP A 132 -0.03 -1.87 14.35
N VAL A 133 0.61 -1.84 15.52
CA VAL A 133 1.12 -0.59 16.12
C VAL A 133 2.61 -0.54 15.96
N LEU A 134 3.08 0.47 15.25
CA LEU A 134 4.49 0.78 15.05
C LEU A 134 4.91 1.91 16.00
N ASP A 135 5.80 1.59 16.94
CA ASP A 135 6.43 2.57 17.84
C ASP A 135 7.52 3.33 17.10
N GLU A 136 7.08 4.38 16.41
CA GLU A 136 7.92 5.22 15.57
C GLU A 136 7.40 6.66 15.53
N LYS A 137 8.32 7.60 15.32
CA LYS A 137 7.98 9.01 15.07
C LYS A 137 7.32 9.14 13.70
N VAL A 138 6.46 10.15 13.56
CA VAL A 138 5.88 10.50 12.25
C VAL A 138 6.98 11.03 11.33
N LEU A 139 7.26 10.31 10.24
CA LEU A 139 8.23 10.71 9.21
C LEU A 139 7.59 11.43 8.01
N TYR A 140 6.26 11.52 7.99
CA TYR A 140 5.48 12.21 6.96
C TYR A 140 5.65 13.72 7.05
N SER A 141 5.66 14.40 5.91
CA SER A 141 5.74 15.87 5.83
C SER A 141 4.47 16.53 6.39
N ASP A 142 3.33 15.87 6.22
CA ASP A 142 2.02 16.36 6.58
C ASP A 142 1.07 15.19 6.86
N VAL A 143 0.17 15.43 7.81
CA VAL A 143 -0.89 14.54 8.25
C VAL A 143 -2.13 15.40 8.41
N GLU A 144 -3.25 14.92 7.89
CA GLU A 144 -4.52 15.64 7.95
C GLU A 144 -5.59 14.78 8.59
N GLU A 145 -6.54 15.46 9.20
CA GLU A 145 -7.71 14.84 9.81
C GLU A 145 -8.76 14.54 8.75
N VAL A 146 -9.06 13.27 8.56
CA VAL A 146 -10.06 12.81 7.58
C VAL A 146 -11.19 12.05 8.27
N ASP A 147 -12.41 12.23 7.78
CA ASP A 147 -13.56 11.48 8.27
C ASP A 147 -13.41 9.99 7.97
N ILE A 148 -13.81 9.13 8.90
CA ILE A 148 -13.98 7.69 8.63
C ILE A 148 -15.23 7.51 7.76
N LYS A 149 -15.08 7.73 6.46
CA LYS A 149 -16.18 7.70 5.51
C LYS A 149 -15.74 7.13 4.16
N THR A 150 -16.47 6.11 3.69
CA THR A 150 -16.30 5.49 2.38
C THR A 150 -17.67 5.12 1.81
N SER A 151 -17.73 4.67 0.55
CA SER A 151 -19.00 4.30 -0.11
C SER A 151 -19.78 3.16 0.57
N PHE A 152 -19.17 2.41 1.49
CA PHE A 152 -19.77 1.29 2.20
C PHE A 152 -19.85 1.47 3.72
N ILE A 153 -19.45 2.63 4.24
CA ILE A 153 -19.44 2.95 5.67
C ILE A 153 -20.45 4.07 5.95
N GLU A 154 -21.29 3.84 6.95
CA GLU A 154 -22.09 4.88 7.61
C GLU A 154 -21.65 4.95 9.08
N THR A 155 -21.49 6.17 9.61
CA THR A 155 -21.12 6.41 11.00
C THR A 155 -22.30 6.98 11.80
N ASN A 156 -22.30 6.75 13.11
CA ASN A 156 -23.34 7.33 13.99
C ASN A 156 -23.13 8.83 14.24
N HIS A 157 -21.89 9.30 14.08
CA HIS A 157 -21.45 10.69 14.21
C HIS A 157 -20.14 10.90 13.43
N ASP A 158 -19.72 12.15 13.28
CA ASP A 158 -18.47 12.47 12.58
C ASP A 158 -17.28 12.08 13.46
N ILE A 159 -16.43 11.19 12.93
CA ILE A 159 -15.22 10.72 13.60
C ILE A 159 -14.08 10.89 12.61
N ARG A 160 -13.08 11.64 13.04
CA ARG A 160 -11.91 11.96 12.23
C ARG A 160 -10.68 11.31 12.79
N VAL A 161 -9.78 10.94 11.89
CA VAL A 161 -8.49 10.33 12.20
C VAL A 161 -7.38 11.01 11.44
N SER A 162 -6.21 11.07 12.06
CA SER A 162 -4.98 11.57 11.45
C SER A 162 -4.45 10.59 10.41
N VAL A 163 -4.42 11.00 9.15
CA VAL A 163 -3.95 10.18 8.01
C VAL A 163 -2.93 10.96 7.19
N PRO A 164 -1.83 10.36 6.70
CA PRO A 164 -0.90 11.05 5.80
C PRO A 164 -1.57 11.39 4.46
N SER A 165 -1.09 12.43 3.77
CA SER A 165 -1.58 12.74 2.42
C SER A 165 -1.16 11.69 1.38
N ILE A 166 -1.73 11.79 0.17
CA ILE A 166 -1.48 10.85 -0.93
C ILE A 166 0.01 10.77 -1.27
N ASP A 167 0.71 11.90 -1.31
CA ASP A 167 2.15 11.96 -1.62
C ASP A 167 3.00 11.24 -0.56
N ASN A 168 2.64 11.39 0.72
CA ASN A 168 3.30 10.70 1.83
C ASN A 168 3.07 9.19 1.79
N LEU A 169 1.84 8.76 1.52
CA LEU A 169 1.50 7.34 1.37
C LEU A 169 2.20 6.74 0.14
N LEU A 170 2.33 7.49 -0.95
CA LEU A 170 3.04 7.05 -2.15
C LEU A 170 4.51 6.77 -1.84
N ALA A 171 5.17 7.67 -1.11
CA ALA A 171 6.55 7.47 -0.67
C ALA A 171 6.71 6.22 0.23
N ASP A 172 5.83 6.06 1.22
CA ASP A 172 5.83 4.90 2.13
C ASP A 172 5.60 3.57 1.40
N LYS A 173 4.70 3.56 0.42
CA LYS A 173 4.48 2.37 -0.42
C LYS A 173 5.67 2.09 -1.32
N LEU A 174 6.31 3.12 -1.86
CA LEU A 174 7.52 2.99 -2.69
C LEU A 174 8.70 2.43 -1.89
N THR A 175 8.92 2.85 -0.65
CA THR A 175 9.95 2.24 0.23
C THR A 175 9.66 0.78 0.53
N ALA A 176 8.38 0.41 0.67
CA ALA A 176 7.98 -0.98 0.86
C ALA A 176 8.15 -1.84 -0.42
N PHE A 177 8.26 -1.25 -1.60
CA PHE A 177 8.46 -1.93 -2.88
C PHE A 177 9.95 -1.97 -3.29
N ALA A 178 10.78 -2.50 -2.38
CA ALA A 178 12.22 -2.72 -2.55
C ALA A 178 12.64 -4.02 -1.84
N PRO A 179 12.23 -5.21 -2.36
CA PRO A 179 12.22 -6.47 -1.63
C PRO A 179 13.60 -7.04 -1.26
N ASN A 180 14.68 -6.58 -1.90
CA ASN A 180 16.05 -7.06 -1.66
C ASN A 180 16.88 -6.12 -0.76
N THR A 181 16.28 -5.00 -0.34
CA THR A 181 16.90 -3.96 0.49
C THR A 181 16.03 -3.64 1.71
N ILE A 182 15.18 -2.61 1.63
CA ILE A 182 14.40 -2.07 2.76
C ILE A 182 12.92 -2.43 2.73
N GLY A 183 12.42 -2.98 1.63
CA GLY A 183 11.00 -3.24 1.42
C GLY A 183 10.50 -4.58 1.95
N GLN A 184 9.26 -4.88 1.59
CA GLN A 184 8.60 -6.16 1.82
C GLN A 184 9.33 -7.26 1.05
N LYS A 185 10.01 -8.16 1.77
CA LYS A 185 10.67 -9.33 1.18
C LYS A 185 9.65 -10.21 0.44
N TYR A 186 10.13 -10.92 -0.58
CA TYR A 186 9.38 -12.01 -1.18
C TYR A 186 9.00 -13.04 -0.12
N ASP A 187 7.75 -13.51 -0.19
CA ASP A 187 7.14 -14.39 0.80
C ASP A 187 6.43 -15.49 0.01
N GLU A 188 6.84 -16.74 0.20
CA GLU A 188 6.26 -17.89 -0.50
C GLU A 188 4.83 -18.19 -0.01
N GLU A 189 4.55 -17.88 1.25
CA GLU A 189 3.24 -18.10 1.87
C GLU A 189 2.27 -16.98 1.49
N TYR A 190 2.77 -15.74 1.40
CA TYR A 190 1.97 -14.54 1.11
C TYR A 190 2.56 -13.68 -0.02
N PRO A 191 2.67 -14.21 -1.26
CA PRO A 191 3.32 -13.51 -2.37
C PRO A 191 2.59 -12.25 -2.80
N GLU A 192 1.31 -12.11 -2.47
CA GLU A 192 0.50 -10.94 -2.79
C GLU A 192 0.83 -9.73 -1.91
N LYS A 193 1.57 -9.87 -0.79
CA LYS A 193 1.98 -8.73 0.07
C LYS A 193 2.77 -7.67 -0.70
N MET A 194 3.79 -8.08 -1.44
CA MET A 194 4.59 -7.16 -2.26
C MET A 194 3.73 -6.56 -3.38
N VAL A 195 2.87 -7.37 -4.01
CA VAL A 195 2.00 -6.92 -5.10
C VAL A 195 0.93 -5.93 -4.63
N LYS A 196 0.46 -6.02 -3.38
CA LYS A 196 -0.40 -5.00 -2.74
C LYS A 196 0.29 -3.63 -2.71
N HIS A 197 1.59 -3.57 -2.39
CA HIS A 197 2.34 -2.31 -2.44
C HIS A 197 2.46 -1.78 -3.87
N LEU A 198 2.77 -2.66 -4.83
CA LEU A 198 2.83 -2.28 -6.24
C LEU A 198 1.50 -1.70 -6.74
N PHE A 199 0.39 -2.36 -6.45
CA PHE A 199 -0.95 -1.88 -6.79
C PHE A 199 -1.23 -0.50 -6.18
N ASP A 200 -0.95 -0.36 -4.88
CA ASP A 200 -1.16 0.89 -4.15
C ASP A 200 -0.34 2.05 -4.74
N ILE A 201 0.92 1.82 -5.14
CA ILE A 201 1.75 2.81 -5.83
C ILE A 201 1.09 3.25 -7.15
N GLY A 202 0.63 2.28 -7.95
CA GLY A 202 -0.03 2.57 -9.22
C GLY A 202 -1.28 3.44 -9.07
N GLU A 203 -2.07 3.21 -8.02
CA GLU A 203 -3.27 4.00 -7.71
C GLU A 203 -2.92 5.38 -7.14
N LEU A 204 -2.03 5.45 -6.15
CA LEU A 204 -1.59 6.70 -5.52
C LEU A 204 -0.93 7.64 -6.52
N PHE A 205 -0.10 7.12 -7.43
CA PHE A 205 0.54 7.90 -8.50
C PHE A 205 -0.46 8.72 -9.33
N ASN A 206 -1.66 8.17 -9.58
CA ASN A 206 -2.67 8.86 -10.40
C ASN A 206 -3.23 10.10 -9.71
N TRP A 207 -3.09 10.22 -8.40
CA TRP A 207 -3.63 11.29 -7.56
C TRP A 207 -2.56 12.10 -6.82
N ALA A 208 -1.29 11.70 -6.91
CA ALA A 208 -0.18 12.38 -6.26
C ALA A 208 0.14 13.71 -6.93
N ASP A 209 0.44 14.75 -6.17
CA ASP A 209 0.58 16.11 -6.68
C ASP A 209 2.01 16.64 -6.57
N SER A 210 2.72 16.34 -5.49
CA SER A 210 4.07 16.85 -5.23
C SER A 210 5.13 15.75 -5.25
N ILE A 211 5.88 15.67 -6.36
CA ILE A 211 7.08 14.81 -6.44
C ILE A 211 8.14 15.21 -5.40
N HIS A 212 8.19 16.49 -5.01
CA HIS A 212 9.07 16.96 -3.95
C HIS A 212 8.74 16.30 -2.61
N THR A 213 7.46 16.27 -2.25
CA THR A 213 7.00 15.61 -1.02
C THR A 213 7.33 14.12 -1.06
N VAL A 214 7.07 13.45 -2.19
CA VAL A 214 7.40 12.03 -2.37
C VAL A 214 8.89 11.78 -2.16
N MET A 215 9.77 12.60 -2.76
CA MET A 215 11.21 12.48 -2.62
C MET A 215 11.69 12.65 -1.18
N ASP A 216 11.27 13.74 -0.52
CA ASP A 216 11.74 14.08 0.82
C ASP A 216 11.28 13.05 1.85
N VAL A 217 10.04 12.55 1.72
CA VAL A 217 9.47 11.52 2.60
C VAL A 217 10.13 10.17 2.34
N TYR A 218 10.33 9.78 1.07
CA TYR A 218 11.04 8.54 0.72
C TYR A 218 12.43 8.56 1.33
N GLU A 219 13.16 9.68 1.22
CA GLU A 219 14.50 9.80 1.78
C GLU A 219 14.53 9.59 3.29
N ARG A 220 13.59 10.20 4.03
CA ARG A 220 13.47 10.01 5.49
C ARG A 220 13.15 8.58 5.87
N ILE A 221 12.12 7.98 5.26
CA ILE A 221 11.71 6.60 5.58
C ILE A 221 12.82 5.62 5.22
N ALA A 222 13.41 5.72 4.02
CA ALA A 222 14.46 4.82 3.58
C ALA A 222 15.71 4.91 4.47
N LYS A 223 16.13 6.11 4.89
CA LYS A 223 17.26 6.26 5.82
C LYS A 223 17.00 5.60 7.17
N THR A 224 15.78 5.77 7.71
CA THR A 224 15.38 5.12 8.96
C THR A 224 15.37 3.58 8.82
N GLU A 225 14.77 3.08 7.74
CA GLU A 225 14.73 1.64 7.41
C GLU A 225 16.12 1.03 7.17
N ILE A 226 17.04 1.76 6.53
CA ILE A 226 18.44 1.36 6.40
C ILE A 226 19.08 1.24 7.78
N GLY A 227 18.90 2.25 8.65
CA GLY A 227 19.43 2.25 10.02
C GLY A 227 19.00 1.03 10.84
N TYR A 228 17.77 0.55 10.64
CA TYR A 228 17.28 -0.68 11.28
C TYR A 228 17.98 -1.95 10.78
N ARG A 229 18.45 -1.96 9.53
CA ARG A 229 19.10 -3.12 8.88
C ARG A 229 20.62 -3.07 8.90
N GLU A 230 21.25 -1.97 9.34
CA GLU A 230 22.71 -1.78 9.34
C GLU A 230 23.48 -2.90 10.03
N LYS A 231 22.88 -3.56 11.03
CA LYS A 231 23.50 -4.69 11.75
C LYS A 231 23.48 -6.00 10.95
N GLU A 232 22.60 -6.14 9.98
CA GLU A 232 22.42 -7.36 9.18
C GLU A 232 23.17 -7.26 7.84
N LYS A 233 23.10 -6.09 7.19
CA LYS A 233 23.68 -5.84 5.88
C LYS A 233 23.99 -4.36 5.73
N LYS A 234 25.15 -4.04 5.13
CA LYS A 234 25.43 -2.68 4.70
C LYS A 234 24.59 -2.38 3.45
N ILE A 235 23.60 -1.51 3.60
CA ILE A 235 22.72 -1.07 2.50
C ILE A 235 23.05 0.39 2.19
N VAL A 236 23.28 0.70 0.92
CA VAL A 236 23.48 2.08 0.46
C VAL A 236 22.15 2.64 -0.02
N PHE A 237 21.86 3.90 0.30
CA PHE A 237 20.59 4.56 -0.07
C PHE A 237 20.19 4.38 -1.55
N ASN A 238 21.12 4.57 -2.47
CA ASN A 238 20.85 4.42 -3.91
C ASN A 238 20.55 2.97 -4.32
N GLU A 239 21.02 1.97 -3.57
CA GLU A 239 20.70 0.55 -3.83
C GLU A 239 19.22 0.26 -3.56
N CYS A 240 18.57 0.97 -2.63
CA CYS A 240 17.14 0.84 -2.38
C CYS A 240 16.31 1.27 -3.61
N LEU A 241 16.71 2.37 -4.25
CA LEU A 241 16.08 2.88 -5.47
C LEU A 241 16.36 1.95 -6.66
N ASP A 242 17.58 1.43 -6.76
CA ASP A 242 17.94 0.45 -7.81
C ASP A 242 17.17 -0.86 -7.64
N ASP A 243 16.94 -1.33 -6.42
CA ASP A 243 16.12 -2.50 -6.11
C ASP A 243 14.65 -2.31 -6.54
N THR A 244 14.08 -1.13 -6.29
CA THR A 244 12.75 -0.77 -6.81
C THR A 244 12.73 -0.81 -8.35
N VAL A 245 13.73 -0.21 -9.01
CA VAL A 245 13.81 -0.21 -10.48
C VAL A 245 13.95 -1.62 -11.04
N GLU A 246 14.80 -2.45 -10.44
CA GLU A 246 15.03 -3.83 -10.86
C GLU A 246 13.78 -4.70 -10.66
N THR A 247 13.13 -4.58 -9.49
CA THR A 247 11.88 -5.29 -9.21
C THR A 247 10.79 -4.87 -10.21
N ALA A 248 10.68 -3.57 -10.51
CA ALA A 248 9.76 -3.07 -11.53
C ALA A 248 10.09 -3.57 -12.95
N ARG A 249 11.37 -3.69 -13.28
CA ARG A 249 11.86 -4.20 -14.58
C ARG A 249 11.42 -5.66 -14.76
N ILE A 250 11.58 -6.48 -13.73
CA ILE A 250 11.11 -7.87 -13.71
C ILE A 250 9.60 -7.92 -13.93
N VAL A 251 8.80 -7.21 -13.12
CA VAL A 251 7.34 -7.17 -13.25
C VAL A 251 6.90 -6.77 -14.67
N SER A 252 7.54 -5.73 -15.23
CA SER A 252 7.25 -5.27 -16.59
C SER A 252 7.60 -6.32 -17.65
N GLY A 253 8.74 -7.00 -17.52
CA GLY A 253 9.15 -8.09 -18.40
C GLY A 253 8.18 -9.28 -18.39
N LEU A 254 7.62 -9.62 -17.23
CA LEU A 254 6.63 -10.70 -17.11
C LEU A 254 5.33 -10.43 -17.88
N SER A 255 5.05 -9.17 -18.24
CA SER A 255 3.87 -8.80 -19.05
C SER A 255 4.01 -9.09 -20.54
N ILE A 256 5.26 -9.23 -21.03
CA ILE A 256 5.59 -9.45 -22.44
C ILE A 256 6.09 -10.86 -22.72
N ASP A 257 6.79 -11.47 -21.76
CA ASP A 257 7.33 -12.83 -21.91
C ASP A 257 7.16 -13.60 -20.60
N GLN A 258 6.45 -14.73 -20.67
CA GLN A 258 6.31 -15.63 -19.53
C GLN A 258 7.65 -16.25 -19.13
N LYS A 259 8.63 -16.31 -20.03
CA LYS A 259 9.99 -16.78 -19.80
C LYS A 259 10.96 -15.64 -19.45
N PHE A 260 10.46 -14.45 -19.11
CA PHE A 260 11.31 -13.45 -18.48
C PHE A 260 11.73 -13.99 -17.11
N HIS A 261 12.90 -14.64 -17.07
CA HIS A 261 13.33 -15.44 -15.93
C HIS A 261 14.05 -14.58 -14.91
N SER A 262 13.46 -14.48 -13.72
CA SER A 262 14.13 -14.22 -12.46
C SER A 262 13.74 -15.30 -11.46
N GLU A 263 14.54 -15.48 -10.40
CA GLU A 263 14.23 -16.42 -9.32
C GLU A 263 12.84 -16.16 -8.68
N ASN A 264 12.39 -14.90 -8.66
CA ASN A 264 11.14 -14.47 -8.03
C ASN A 264 9.94 -14.37 -8.99
N SER A 265 10.11 -14.74 -10.27
CA SER A 265 9.09 -14.54 -11.31
C SER A 265 7.80 -15.34 -11.07
N SER A 266 7.89 -16.52 -10.44
CA SER A 266 6.72 -17.32 -10.04
C SER A 266 5.93 -16.65 -8.92
N LEU A 267 6.62 -16.17 -7.88
CA LEU A 267 6.02 -15.48 -6.74
C LEU A 267 5.30 -14.20 -7.18
N ILE A 268 5.92 -13.40 -8.05
CA ILE A 268 5.29 -12.17 -8.57
C ILE A 268 3.98 -12.50 -9.29
N ARG A 269 3.97 -13.52 -10.17
CA ARG A 269 2.74 -13.93 -10.88
C ARG A 269 1.67 -14.43 -9.93
N GLN A 270 2.06 -15.28 -8.98
CA GLN A 270 1.14 -15.79 -7.97
C GLN A 270 0.53 -14.65 -7.15
N GLY A 271 1.34 -13.66 -6.76
CA GLY A 271 0.86 -12.48 -6.03
C GLY A 271 -0.12 -11.63 -6.84
N ILE A 272 0.10 -11.46 -8.15
CA ILE A 272 -0.84 -10.78 -9.06
C ILE A 272 -2.18 -11.53 -9.11
N ASP A 273 -2.15 -12.85 -9.24
CA ASP A 273 -3.36 -13.65 -9.28
C ASP A 273 -4.12 -13.66 -7.95
N GLN A 274 -3.42 -13.73 -6.82
CA GLN A 274 -4.00 -13.70 -5.48
C GLN A 274 -4.57 -12.33 -5.10
N LEU A 275 -4.03 -11.23 -5.65
CA LEU A 275 -4.54 -9.89 -5.39
C LEU A 275 -6.03 -9.75 -5.77
N ARG A 276 -6.53 -10.52 -6.74
CA ARG A 276 -7.92 -10.47 -7.23
C ARG A 276 -8.96 -10.57 -6.11
N GLY A 277 -8.69 -11.34 -5.05
CA GLY A 277 -9.60 -11.47 -3.91
C GLY A 277 -9.80 -10.17 -3.11
N HIS A 278 -8.90 -9.21 -3.26
CA HIS A 278 -8.94 -7.92 -2.57
C HIS A 278 -9.56 -6.80 -3.42
N LEU A 279 -9.73 -6.99 -4.73
CA LEU A 279 -10.17 -5.92 -5.63
C LEU A 279 -11.68 -5.65 -5.53
N MET A 280 -12.08 -4.44 -5.93
CA MET A 280 -13.47 -3.98 -5.98
C MET A 280 -13.84 -3.62 -7.41
N GLY A 281 -14.48 -4.56 -8.13
CA GLY A 281 -15.02 -4.31 -9.48
C GLY A 281 -14.00 -4.07 -10.57
N VAL A 282 -12.71 -4.32 -10.29
CA VAL A 282 -11.62 -4.16 -11.25
C VAL A 282 -10.75 -5.42 -11.32
N GLY A 283 -10.07 -5.59 -12.45
CA GLY A 283 -9.01 -6.57 -12.60
C GLY A 283 -7.64 -5.99 -12.27
N PHE A 284 -6.66 -6.87 -12.08
CA PHE A 284 -5.25 -6.50 -12.05
C PHE A 284 -4.45 -7.58 -12.79
N SER A 285 -4.26 -7.37 -14.08
CA SER A 285 -3.51 -8.27 -14.96
C SER A 285 -2.01 -8.01 -14.89
N ALA A 286 -1.21 -8.87 -15.52
CA ALA A 286 0.23 -8.62 -15.69
C ALA A 286 0.52 -7.30 -16.44
N ARG A 287 -0.39 -6.83 -17.32
CA ARG A 287 -0.25 -5.54 -18.00
C ARG A 287 -0.52 -4.37 -17.07
N ASP A 288 -1.51 -4.48 -16.19
CA ASP A 288 -1.80 -3.46 -15.16
C ASP A 288 -0.65 -3.38 -14.15
N ALA A 289 -0.11 -4.53 -13.76
CA ALA A 289 1.09 -4.62 -12.93
C ALA A 289 2.31 -3.98 -13.61
N ALA A 290 2.49 -4.14 -14.92
CA ALA A 290 3.55 -3.47 -15.67
C ALA A 290 3.40 -1.95 -15.68
N VAL A 291 2.18 -1.41 -15.73
CA VAL A 291 1.93 0.03 -15.62
C VAL A 291 2.32 0.54 -14.23
N ALA A 292 1.86 -0.14 -13.17
CA ALA A 292 2.22 0.21 -11.80
C ALA A 292 3.74 0.13 -11.58
N ALA A 293 4.38 -0.91 -12.13
CA ALA A 293 5.82 -1.10 -12.04
C ALA A 293 6.59 -0.01 -12.77
N ALA A 294 6.17 0.37 -13.98
CA ALA A 294 6.81 1.44 -14.74
C ALA A 294 6.69 2.80 -14.00
N LYS A 295 5.56 3.07 -13.35
CA LYS A 295 5.39 4.24 -12.46
C LYS A 295 6.37 4.19 -11.28
N SER A 296 6.50 3.05 -10.60
CA SER A 296 7.48 2.86 -9.53
C SER A 296 8.92 3.08 -10.01
N ALA A 297 9.29 2.52 -11.17
CA ALA A 297 10.62 2.68 -11.77
C ALA A 297 10.92 4.14 -12.12
N TYR A 298 9.94 4.85 -12.69
CA TYR A 298 10.06 6.28 -12.95
C TYR A 298 10.29 7.07 -11.65
N LEU A 299 9.47 6.86 -10.62
CA LEU A 299 9.62 7.56 -9.33
C LEU A 299 10.98 7.29 -8.71
N ALA A 300 11.40 6.02 -8.64
CA ALA A 300 12.69 5.66 -8.07
C ALA A 300 13.87 6.29 -8.86
N THR A 301 13.78 6.28 -10.20
CA THR A 301 14.78 6.92 -11.05
C THR A 301 14.78 8.44 -10.87
N ALA A 302 13.61 9.06 -10.75
CA ALA A 302 13.48 10.50 -10.53
C ALA A 302 14.08 10.91 -9.16
N ILE A 303 13.75 10.19 -8.09
CA ILE A 303 14.30 10.40 -6.74
C ILE A 303 15.83 10.27 -6.78
N LYS A 304 16.35 9.17 -7.35
CA LYS A 304 17.80 8.90 -7.43
C LYS A 304 18.58 10.00 -8.13
N ASN A 305 17.97 10.66 -9.11
CA ASN A 305 18.61 11.69 -9.94
C ASN A 305 18.13 13.11 -9.63
N GLY A 306 17.42 13.32 -8.51
CA GLY A 306 16.97 14.65 -8.10
C GLY A 306 15.95 15.32 -9.05
N ARG A 307 15.20 14.55 -9.85
CA ARG A 307 14.30 15.07 -10.89
C ARG A 307 12.92 15.36 -10.35
N LYS A 308 12.49 16.61 -10.50
CA LYS A 308 11.28 17.15 -9.86
C LYS A 308 10.23 17.64 -10.85
N ARG A 309 9.94 16.84 -11.88
CA ARG A 309 8.86 17.14 -12.84
C ARG A 309 7.49 17.02 -12.14
N SER A 310 6.60 17.97 -12.38
CA SER A 310 5.23 17.94 -11.85
C SER A 310 4.47 16.69 -12.31
N PHE A 311 3.64 16.11 -11.45
CA PHE A 311 2.77 14.98 -11.82
C PHE A 311 1.84 15.34 -12.99
N GLY A 312 1.37 16.58 -13.08
CA GLY A 312 0.54 17.04 -14.19
C GLY A 312 1.22 16.89 -15.57
N ASP A 313 2.53 17.13 -15.66
CA ASP A 313 3.27 17.07 -16.92
C ASP A 313 3.55 15.62 -17.36
N ILE A 314 3.78 14.75 -16.37
CA ILE A 314 4.25 13.38 -16.59
C ILE A 314 3.14 12.34 -16.60
N ARG A 315 1.90 12.66 -16.18
CA ARG A 315 0.81 11.68 -16.22
C ARG A 315 0.51 11.30 -17.67
N PHE A 316 0.39 10.01 -17.92
CA PHE A 316 0.07 9.50 -19.24
C PHE A 316 -1.34 9.90 -19.67
N ASP A 317 -1.49 10.21 -20.95
CA ASP A 317 -2.77 10.35 -21.62
C ASP A 317 -2.69 9.68 -23.00
N ASN A 318 -3.84 9.33 -23.58
CA ASN A 318 -3.87 8.61 -24.86
C ASN A 318 -3.35 9.44 -26.05
N ALA A 319 -3.30 10.77 -25.96
CA ALA A 319 -2.74 11.61 -27.01
C ALA A 319 -1.21 11.45 -27.10
N LYS A 320 -0.55 11.07 -26.00
CA LYS A 320 0.90 10.79 -25.96
C LYS A 320 1.30 9.52 -26.73
N VAL A 321 0.37 8.59 -27.01
CA VAL A 321 0.67 7.30 -27.70
C VAL A 321 1.39 7.50 -29.03
N ALA A 322 0.91 8.45 -29.85
CA ALA A 322 1.51 8.71 -31.16
C ALA A 322 2.98 9.14 -31.06
N SER A 323 3.34 9.87 -30.00
CA SER A 323 4.71 10.33 -29.75
C SER A 323 5.68 9.21 -29.33
N LEU A 324 5.17 8.03 -28.99
CA LEU A 324 5.98 6.87 -28.62
C LEU A 324 6.46 6.06 -29.84
N LYS A 325 5.84 6.27 -31.01
CA LYS A 325 6.16 5.50 -32.21
C LYS A 325 7.62 5.76 -32.63
N GLY A 326 8.39 4.69 -32.76
CA GLY A 326 9.80 4.75 -33.15
C GLY A 326 10.76 5.09 -31.99
N LYS A 327 10.26 5.35 -30.78
CA LYS A 327 11.11 5.48 -29.59
C LYS A 327 11.60 4.11 -29.14
N THR A 328 12.79 4.07 -28.57
CA THR A 328 13.41 2.88 -28.00
C THR A 328 14.01 3.18 -26.63
N LEU A 329 13.97 2.18 -25.75
CA LEU A 329 14.64 2.17 -24.46
C LEU A 329 16.07 1.68 -24.66
N ASN A 330 17.06 2.45 -24.21
CA ASN A 330 18.48 2.11 -24.36
C ASN A 330 19.03 1.40 -23.12
N LYS A 331 18.64 1.83 -21.92
CA LYS A 331 19.03 1.21 -20.65
C LYS A 331 18.24 -0.06 -20.33
N PHE A 332 17.02 -0.16 -20.87
CA PHE A 332 16.12 -1.30 -20.68
C PHE A 332 15.65 -1.88 -22.03
N PRO A 333 16.58 -2.27 -22.93
CA PRO A 333 16.24 -2.66 -24.30
C PRO A 333 15.31 -3.87 -24.39
N GLU A 334 15.35 -4.76 -23.42
CA GLU A 334 14.46 -5.92 -23.27
C GLU A 334 12.99 -5.53 -23.09
N LEU A 335 12.73 -4.33 -22.54
CA LEU A 335 11.39 -3.80 -22.33
C LEU A 335 10.83 -3.07 -23.57
N ASN A 336 11.56 -3.00 -24.69
CA ASN A 336 11.04 -2.36 -25.91
C ASN A 336 9.74 -2.98 -26.42
N LYS A 337 9.52 -4.28 -26.17
CA LYS A 337 8.28 -4.97 -26.54
C LYS A 337 7.09 -4.56 -25.68
N VAL A 338 7.30 -3.90 -24.53
CA VAL A 338 6.22 -3.40 -23.66
C VAL A 338 5.37 -2.39 -24.42
N LEU A 339 5.91 -1.62 -25.37
CA LEU A 339 5.13 -0.66 -26.17
C LEU A 339 3.92 -1.31 -26.87
N GLN A 340 4.05 -2.55 -27.34
CA GLN A 340 2.96 -3.27 -28.00
C GLN A 340 1.90 -3.78 -27.00
N ALA A 341 2.31 -4.11 -25.78
CA ALA A 341 1.44 -4.65 -24.75
C ALA A 341 0.75 -3.56 -23.92
N SER A 342 1.46 -2.48 -23.61
CA SER A 342 1.02 -1.33 -22.81
C SER A 342 1.83 -0.08 -23.16
N PRO A 343 1.27 0.83 -24.01
CA PRO A 343 1.89 2.11 -24.30
C PRO A 343 2.12 2.98 -23.06
N GLU A 344 1.23 2.92 -22.08
CA GLU A 344 1.38 3.64 -20.81
C GLU A 344 2.60 3.16 -20.03
N ALA A 345 2.78 1.84 -19.86
CA ALA A 345 3.94 1.30 -19.17
C ALA A 345 5.24 1.68 -19.91
N PHE A 346 5.25 1.57 -21.25
CA PHE A 346 6.40 1.96 -22.04
C PHE A 346 6.74 3.45 -21.90
N TYR A 347 5.74 4.33 -21.84
CA TYR A 347 5.95 5.77 -21.65
C TYR A 347 6.69 6.09 -20.35
N TYR A 348 6.29 5.50 -19.21
CA TYR A 348 7.01 5.74 -17.94
C TYR A 348 8.43 5.16 -17.96
N TRP A 349 8.65 4.01 -18.61
CA TRP A 349 10.00 3.49 -18.84
C TRP A 349 10.84 4.41 -19.74
N GLN A 350 10.25 5.04 -20.75
CA GLN A 350 10.92 6.03 -21.59
C GLN A 350 11.34 7.26 -20.77
N LEU A 351 10.48 7.75 -19.87
CA LEU A 351 10.85 8.84 -18.96
C LEU A 351 12.02 8.44 -18.03
N ALA A 352 12.00 7.21 -17.49
CA ALA A 352 13.10 6.70 -16.65
C ALA A 352 14.42 6.53 -17.44
N ASP A 353 14.34 6.06 -18.68
CA ASP A 353 15.49 5.90 -19.59
C ASP A 353 16.11 7.26 -19.96
N GLU A 354 15.30 8.29 -20.20
CA GLU A 354 15.76 9.65 -20.48
C GLU A 354 16.51 10.27 -19.28
N ILE A 355 15.93 10.18 -18.08
CA ILE A 355 16.57 10.70 -16.87
C ILE A 355 17.93 10.04 -16.64
N SER A 356 18.04 8.74 -16.92
CA SER A 356 19.29 7.99 -16.75
C SER A 356 20.40 8.44 -17.72
N LYS A 357 20.04 8.88 -18.93
CA LYS A 357 21.01 9.36 -19.94
C LYS A 357 21.58 10.73 -19.58
N GLU A 358 20.76 11.64 -19.08
CA GLU A 358 21.17 13.01 -18.76
C GLU A 358 22.23 13.11 -17.64
N VAL A 359 22.43 12.03 -16.87
CA VAL A 359 23.41 11.98 -15.76
C VAL A 359 24.70 11.23 -16.15
N SER A 360 24.73 10.62 -17.34
CA SER A 360 25.92 9.89 -17.85
C SER A 360 26.82 10.75 -18.76
N ILE A 361 26.61 12.07 -18.73
CA ILE A 361 27.40 13.14 -19.36
C ILE A 361 27.93 14.01 -18.23
#